data_AF-A0AB39BJD8-F1
#
_entry.id   AF-A0AB39BJD8-F1
#
_cell.length_a   1.000
_cell.length_b   1.000
_cell.length_c   1.000
_cell.angle_alpha   90.00
_cell.angle_beta   90.00
_cell.angle_gamma   90.00
#
_symmetry.space_group_name_H-M   'P 1'
#
loop_
_entity.id
_entity.type
_entity.pdbx_description
1 polymer ?
#
loop_
_entity_poly.entity_id
_entity_poly.type
_entity_poly.pdbx_seq_one_letter_code
_entity_poly.pdbx_strand_id
1 'polypeptide(L)'
;MQSSLHGLRIERVGTDDAALVRLVTEQEREVMARYGAEEPGPPLAAGTPALLASIDGEPVGCVGVARLDESTGEIRRLFVAPAARRGGVARQLMAAAEALAHELGYSTLRLETGTGQPESLALYRSSGWAEIEGYGYYRDFPEVVSMEKALEARASAPLFTYDHALRAAPAWWRGALAIVMLVAGYFLASVVFSAAAVVVDLTTGASTVDDLADGIPRLTPVLMLANNLALASLWPIAVLTQWAVFGVRPRWMSSVAGVWRWRWMLRLALVIVPVWVVYVGVSLLLGPLDPIELTGSVVAMLLVVVLTTPFQAAGEEFAARGLVQRAVGSWFRHPGVAFAAGTLVSGALFASAHAAADPWLVAYYFVFGASASFAARLTGGLEAPVLVHATNNVLLLVPVALMGQTDQVFERGEGAGSVFMLLPMALCLSAALFIGWWARRAGVTTRAPLPPTRGRRLPTAVP
;
A
#
# COMPACT_ATOMS: atom_id res chain seq x y z
N MET A 1 30.46 27.01 15.61
CA MET A 1 31.44 26.36 14.72
C MET A 1 30.78 25.16 14.02
N GLN A 2 29.78 25.42 13.17
CA GLN A 2 28.89 24.41 12.51
C GLN A 2 28.74 24.73 11.01
N SER A 3 29.84 24.88 10.26
CA SER A 3 29.81 25.45 8.89
C SER A 3 30.40 24.59 7.76
N SER A 4 30.79 23.33 7.97
CA SER A 4 31.61 22.59 6.98
C SER A 4 30.92 21.48 6.17
N LEU A 5 29.59 21.30 6.29
CA LEU A 5 28.86 20.25 5.56
C LEU A 5 27.85 20.78 4.53
N HIS A 6 27.72 22.11 4.40
CA HIS A 6 26.91 22.69 3.33
C HIS A 6 27.55 22.32 1.98
N GLY A 7 26.75 21.84 1.03
CA GLY A 7 27.25 21.44 -0.29
C GLY A 7 27.90 20.07 -0.39
N LEU A 8 28.03 19.29 0.71
CA LEU A 8 28.59 17.93 0.65
C LEU A 8 27.67 16.99 -0.15
N ARG A 9 28.23 16.34 -1.17
CA ARG A 9 27.62 15.26 -1.94
C ARG A 9 28.51 14.03 -1.89
N ILE A 10 27.88 12.85 -1.81
CA ILE A 10 28.57 11.56 -1.89
C ILE A 10 27.91 10.76 -3.00
N GLU A 11 28.72 10.23 -3.92
CA GLU A 11 28.25 9.47 -5.06
C GLU A 11 29.11 8.21 -5.29
N ARG A 12 28.52 7.19 -5.93
CA ARG A 12 29.24 5.97 -6.31
C ARG A 12 29.97 6.21 -7.62
N VAL A 13 31.25 5.85 -7.65
CA VAL A 13 32.13 6.01 -8.82
C VAL A 13 32.83 4.69 -9.15
N GLY A 14 33.30 4.57 -10.39
CA GLY A 14 34.16 3.47 -10.82
C GLY A 14 35.60 3.64 -10.31
N THR A 15 36.35 2.55 -10.24
CA THR A 15 37.76 2.57 -9.82
C THR A 15 38.68 3.33 -10.79
N ASP A 16 38.20 3.56 -12.01
CA ASP A 16 38.85 4.29 -13.10
C ASP A 16 38.53 5.79 -13.11
N ASP A 17 37.67 6.28 -12.19
CA ASP A 17 37.35 7.70 -12.07
C ASP A 17 38.60 8.53 -11.74
N ALA A 18 38.84 9.58 -12.52
CA ALA A 18 40.05 10.39 -12.41
C ALA A 18 40.17 11.13 -11.06
N ALA A 19 39.06 11.54 -10.45
CA ALA A 19 39.06 12.20 -9.15
C ALA A 19 39.34 11.18 -8.04
N LEU A 20 38.76 9.98 -8.12
CA LEU A 20 39.07 8.89 -7.21
C LEU A 20 40.56 8.52 -7.28
N VAL A 21 41.09 8.27 -8.49
CA VAL A 21 42.50 7.90 -8.70
C VAL A 21 43.44 8.94 -8.10
N ARG A 22 43.14 10.24 -8.30
CA ARG A 22 43.92 11.33 -7.69
C ARG A 22 43.94 11.27 -6.16
N LEU A 23 42.76 11.12 -5.52
CA LEU A 23 42.65 11.09 -4.06
C LEU A 23 43.30 9.84 -3.46
N VAL A 24 43.17 8.68 -4.12
CA VAL A 24 43.85 7.44 -3.73
C VAL A 24 45.37 7.61 -3.84
N THR A 25 45.87 8.22 -4.92
CA THR A 25 47.31 8.47 -5.09
C THR A 25 47.84 9.44 -4.02
N GLU A 26 47.05 10.43 -3.59
CA GLU A 26 47.41 11.33 -2.51
C GLU A 26 47.44 10.61 -1.15
N GLN A 27 46.44 9.76 -0.89
CA GLN A 27 46.40 8.90 0.29
C GLN A 27 47.63 7.99 0.38
N GLU A 28 48.00 7.35 -0.72
CA GLU A 28 49.16 6.46 -0.82
C GLU A 28 50.45 7.19 -0.49
N ARG A 29 50.67 8.38 -1.07
CA ARG A 29 51.81 9.25 -0.76
C ARG A 29 51.86 9.60 0.73
N GLU A 30 50.72 9.93 1.34
CA GLU A 30 50.67 10.27 2.77
C GLU A 30 50.96 9.06 3.66
N VAL A 31 50.44 7.88 3.33
CA VAL A 31 50.72 6.64 4.08
C VAL A 31 52.19 6.25 3.93
N MET A 32 52.74 6.22 2.72
CA MET A 32 54.15 5.88 2.49
C MET A 32 55.09 6.83 3.24
N ALA A 33 54.82 8.14 3.21
CA ALA A 33 55.61 9.12 3.94
C ALA A 33 55.56 8.92 5.47
N ARG A 34 54.41 8.46 6.00
CA ARG A 34 54.25 8.20 7.45
C ARG A 34 54.97 6.95 7.92
N TYR A 35 54.99 5.88 7.12
CA TYR A 35 55.56 4.57 7.50
C TYR A 35 56.91 4.27 6.87
N GLY A 36 57.45 5.16 6.02
CA GLY A 36 58.70 4.91 5.30
C GLY A 36 58.63 3.73 4.32
N ALA A 37 57.43 3.38 3.85
CA ALA A 37 57.22 2.26 2.95
C ALA A 37 57.66 2.58 1.52
N GLU A 38 58.29 1.62 0.85
CA GLU A 38 58.70 1.74 -0.57
C GLU A 38 57.53 1.56 -1.54
N GLU A 39 56.46 0.86 -1.12
CA GLU A 39 55.28 0.59 -1.94
C GLU A 39 53.95 0.81 -1.18
N PRO A 40 52.87 1.24 -1.88
CA PRO A 40 51.59 1.65 -1.28
C PRO A 40 50.63 0.52 -0.85
N GLY A 41 51.13 -0.72 -0.74
CA GLY A 41 50.30 -1.90 -0.46
C GLY A 41 49.38 -2.30 -1.62
N PRO A 42 48.53 -3.34 -1.44
CA PRO A 42 47.66 -3.83 -2.50
C PRO A 42 46.72 -2.75 -3.04
N PRO A 43 46.62 -2.55 -4.38
CA PRO A 43 45.79 -1.50 -4.96
C PRO A 43 44.29 -1.77 -4.73
N LEU A 44 43.48 -0.75 -4.97
CA LEU A 44 42.02 -0.93 -5.05
C LEU A 44 41.71 -1.73 -6.33
N ALA A 45 41.26 -2.99 -6.19
CA ALA A 45 41.04 -3.88 -7.32
C ALA A 45 39.99 -3.31 -8.28
N ALA A 46 40.20 -3.50 -9.59
CA ALA A 46 39.27 -3.03 -10.63
C ALA A 46 37.83 -3.54 -10.37
N GLY A 47 36.86 -2.65 -10.51
CA GLY A 47 35.44 -2.97 -10.26
C GLY A 47 35.04 -2.98 -8.78
N THR A 48 35.94 -2.65 -7.85
CA THR A 48 35.57 -2.42 -6.45
C THR A 48 34.63 -1.20 -6.34
N PRO A 49 33.43 -1.34 -5.76
CA PRO A 49 32.56 -0.19 -5.52
C PRO A 49 33.26 0.86 -4.66
N ALA A 50 33.30 2.10 -5.15
CA ALA A 50 33.91 3.22 -4.45
C ALA A 50 32.94 4.41 -4.33
N LEU A 51 33.17 5.24 -3.32
CA LEU A 51 32.41 6.46 -3.05
C LEU A 51 33.35 7.66 -3.12
N LEU A 52 32.89 8.72 -3.76
CA LEU A 52 33.55 10.02 -3.86
C LEU A 52 32.73 11.05 -3.08
N ALA A 53 33.39 11.83 -2.21
CA ALA A 53 32.80 12.96 -1.52
C ALA A 53 33.29 14.27 -2.14
N SER A 54 32.35 15.15 -2.47
CA SER A 54 32.63 16.46 -3.05
C SER A 54 31.93 17.57 -2.28
N ILE A 55 32.59 18.71 -2.07
CA ILE A 55 32.00 19.92 -1.48
C ILE A 55 31.95 20.99 -2.56
N ASP A 56 30.75 21.50 -2.84
CA ASP A 56 30.53 22.52 -3.88
C ASP A 56 31.10 22.13 -5.26
N GLY A 57 31.10 20.82 -5.55
CA GLY A 57 31.60 20.24 -6.81
C GLY A 57 33.08 19.84 -6.79
N GLU A 58 33.85 20.22 -5.77
CA GLU A 58 35.27 19.83 -5.66
C GLU A 58 35.42 18.50 -4.92
N PRO A 59 36.08 17.48 -5.49
CA PRO A 59 36.36 16.22 -4.81
C PRO A 59 37.30 16.39 -3.62
N VAL A 60 36.85 16.00 -2.43
CA VAL A 60 37.56 16.20 -1.16
C VAL A 60 37.78 14.91 -0.36
N GLY A 61 37.21 13.78 -0.75
CA GLY A 61 37.45 12.51 -0.06
C GLY A 61 36.92 11.30 -0.81
N CYS A 62 37.38 10.13 -0.42
CA CYS A 62 36.97 8.86 -1.04
C CYS A 62 37.01 7.70 -0.06
N VAL A 63 36.31 6.61 -0.40
CA VAL A 63 36.42 5.30 0.25
C VAL A 63 35.99 4.18 -0.69
N GLY A 64 36.68 3.04 -0.66
CA GLY A 64 36.32 1.81 -1.37
C GLY A 64 35.71 0.77 -0.44
N VAL A 65 34.79 -0.05 -0.95
CA VAL A 65 34.19 -1.20 -0.25
C VAL A 65 34.50 -2.46 -1.06
N ALA A 66 35.61 -3.10 -0.73
CA ALA A 66 36.05 -4.34 -1.37
C ALA A 66 35.32 -5.55 -0.81
N ARG A 67 35.23 -6.63 -1.59
CA ARG A 67 34.73 -7.92 -1.11
C ARG A 67 35.84 -8.65 -0.36
N LEU A 68 35.59 -9.07 0.87
CA LEU A 68 36.50 -9.96 1.61
C LEU A 68 36.04 -11.42 1.52
N ASP A 69 34.75 -11.67 1.75
CA ASP A 69 34.11 -12.98 1.59
C ASP A 69 32.65 -12.85 1.11
N GLU A 70 31.78 -13.85 1.32
CA GLU A 70 30.36 -13.80 0.92
C GLU A 70 29.51 -12.82 1.75
N SER A 71 29.91 -12.56 2.99
CA SER A 71 29.15 -11.80 3.99
C SER A 71 29.92 -10.60 4.55
N THR A 72 31.21 -10.50 4.26
CA THR A 72 32.10 -9.46 4.79
C THR A 72 32.63 -8.57 3.66
N GLY A 73 32.42 -7.26 3.80
CA GLY A 73 33.10 -6.24 3.02
C GLY A 73 34.31 -5.67 3.75
N GLU A 74 35.23 -5.07 3.01
CA GLU A 74 36.42 -4.42 3.54
C GLU A 74 36.48 -2.96 3.12
N ILE A 75 36.62 -2.05 4.09
CA ILE A 75 36.87 -0.64 3.83
C ILE A 75 38.32 -0.47 3.39
N ARG A 76 38.52 0.11 2.21
CA ARG A 76 39.85 0.41 1.66
C ARG A 76 39.95 1.85 1.20
N ARG A 77 41.17 2.39 1.22
CA ARG A 77 41.51 3.72 0.66
C ARG A 77 40.60 4.84 1.16
N LEU A 78 40.20 4.81 2.44
CA LEU A 78 39.53 5.94 3.07
C LEU A 78 40.49 7.13 3.11
N PHE A 79 40.09 8.25 2.51
CA PHE A 79 40.88 9.47 2.49
C PHE A 79 39.99 10.71 2.54
N VAL A 80 40.49 11.75 3.18
CA VAL A 80 39.94 13.11 3.10
C VAL A 80 41.10 14.07 2.90
N ALA A 81 41.00 14.91 1.87
CA ALA A 81 41.98 15.93 1.52
C ALA A 81 42.25 16.82 2.74
N PRO A 82 43.52 17.21 3.01
CA PRO A 82 43.89 17.97 4.21
C PRO A 82 43.02 19.20 4.48
N ALA A 83 42.65 19.95 3.43
CA ALA A 83 41.82 21.14 3.53
C ALA A 83 40.38 20.88 4.00
N ALA A 84 39.87 19.66 3.85
CA ALA A 84 38.51 19.26 4.22
C ALA A 84 38.44 18.41 5.51
N ARG A 85 39.58 18.20 6.19
CA ARG A 85 39.63 17.45 7.45
C ARG A 85 38.98 18.21 8.59
N ARG A 86 38.61 17.48 9.64
CA ARG A 86 37.90 17.99 10.83
C ARG A 86 36.53 18.62 10.54
N GLY A 87 36.03 18.51 9.30
CA GLY A 87 34.70 18.96 8.89
C GLY A 87 33.60 17.88 8.90
N GLY A 88 33.92 16.65 9.33
CA GLY A 88 32.97 15.53 9.41
C GLY A 88 32.86 14.67 8.14
N VAL A 89 33.61 14.99 7.07
CA VAL A 89 33.57 14.27 5.78
C VAL A 89 33.84 12.77 5.93
N ALA A 90 34.88 12.38 6.67
CA ALA A 90 35.22 10.97 6.88
C ALA A 90 34.07 10.18 7.55
N ARG A 91 33.37 10.79 8.50
CA ARG A 91 32.21 10.15 9.15
C ARG A 91 31.04 9.96 8.19
N GLN A 92 30.81 10.92 7.29
CA GLN A 92 29.78 10.80 6.25
C GLN A 92 30.15 9.74 5.21
N LEU A 93 31.43 9.67 4.79
CA LEU A 93 31.93 8.62 3.91
C LEU A 93 31.78 7.23 4.54
N MET A 94 32.13 7.06 5.81
CA MET A 94 31.96 5.79 6.51
C MET A 94 30.50 5.38 6.64
N ALA A 95 29.60 6.32 6.99
CA ALA A 95 28.16 6.03 7.03
C ALA A 95 27.60 5.65 5.64
N ALA A 96 28.07 6.30 4.58
CA ALA A 96 27.71 5.95 3.22
C ALA A 96 28.29 4.58 2.79
N ALA A 97 29.50 4.25 3.25
CA ALA A 97 30.11 2.94 3.02
C ALA A 97 29.37 1.81 3.74
N GLU A 98 28.87 2.04 4.95
CA GLU A 98 27.99 1.10 5.67
C GLU A 98 26.67 0.85 4.91
N ALA A 99 26.06 1.92 4.38
CA ALA A 99 24.86 1.79 3.53
C ALA A 99 25.14 1.02 2.23
N LEU A 100 26.26 1.32 1.58
CA LEU A 100 26.76 0.60 0.39
C LEU A 100 27.00 -0.89 0.70
N ALA A 101 27.60 -1.21 1.83
CA ALA A 101 27.85 -2.59 2.24
C ALA A 101 26.55 -3.39 2.44
N HIS A 102 25.51 -2.77 3.00
CA HIS A 102 24.18 -3.38 3.08
C HIS A 102 23.57 -3.65 1.70
N GLU A 103 23.72 -2.73 0.74
CA GLU A 103 23.24 -2.94 -0.64
C GLU A 103 23.98 -4.08 -1.33
N LEU A 104 25.26 -4.27 -1.02
CA LEU A 104 26.10 -5.36 -1.53
C LEU A 104 25.85 -6.70 -0.80
N GLY A 105 24.99 -6.72 0.23
CA GLY A 105 24.62 -7.93 0.95
C GLY A 105 25.55 -8.32 2.11
N TYR A 106 26.48 -7.43 2.50
CA TYR A 106 27.38 -7.70 3.61
C TYR A 106 26.67 -7.50 4.96
N SER A 107 26.98 -8.36 5.93
CA SER A 107 26.57 -8.25 7.32
C SER A 107 27.66 -7.67 8.22
N THR A 108 28.90 -7.66 7.74
CA THR A 108 30.06 -7.20 8.49
C THR A 108 30.95 -6.35 7.59
N LEU A 109 31.53 -5.29 8.14
CA LEU A 109 32.64 -4.59 7.51
C LEU A 109 33.91 -4.78 8.33
N ARG A 110 35.04 -4.91 7.65
CA ARG A 110 36.38 -4.92 8.23
C ARG A 110 37.25 -3.83 7.65
N LEU A 111 38.27 -3.41 8.39
CA LEU A 111 39.29 -2.48 7.92
C LEU A 111 40.63 -2.74 8.60
N GLU A 112 41.69 -2.28 7.96
CA GLU A 112 43.03 -2.21 8.53
C GLU A 112 43.49 -0.75 8.59
N THR A 113 44.12 -0.35 9.69
CA THR A 113 44.69 0.99 9.85
C THR A 113 46.00 0.93 10.62
N GLY A 114 47.00 1.69 10.18
CA GLY A 114 48.27 1.73 10.90
C GLY A 114 48.21 2.54 12.20
N THR A 115 49.06 2.20 13.16
CA THR A 115 49.16 2.83 14.50
C THR A 115 49.65 4.29 14.43
N GLY A 116 50.39 4.65 13.39
CA GLY A 116 50.80 6.03 13.05
C GLY A 116 49.69 6.91 12.46
N GLN A 117 48.43 6.46 12.49
CA GLN A 117 47.24 7.21 12.07
C GLN A 117 46.24 7.38 13.23
N PRO A 118 46.61 8.14 14.28
CA PRO A 118 45.76 8.28 15.47
C PRO A 118 44.39 8.91 15.17
N GLU A 119 44.28 9.73 14.12
CA GLU A 119 43.01 10.34 13.69
C GLU A 119 42.02 9.29 13.14
N SER A 120 42.52 8.32 12.38
CA SER A 120 41.73 7.22 11.83
C SER A 120 41.28 6.27 12.95
N LEU A 121 42.19 5.89 13.85
CA LEU A 121 41.86 5.09 15.03
C LEU A 121 40.79 5.76 15.91
N ALA A 122 40.93 7.06 16.16
CA ALA A 122 39.93 7.83 16.91
C ALA A 122 38.57 7.85 16.21
N LEU A 123 38.55 8.02 14.88
CA LEU A 123 37.32 7.95 14.08
C LEU A 123 36.65 6.57 14.24
N TYR A 124 37.36 5.48 13.96
CA TYR A 124 36.78 4.12 13.97
C TYR A 124 36.28 3.73 15.35
N ARG A 125 37.08 3.94 16.41
CA ARG A 125 36.67 3.66 17.79
C ARG A 125 35.44 4.49 18.18
N SER A 126 35.39 5.77 17.82
CA SER A 126 34.20 6.63 18.09
C SER A 126 32.98 6.28 17.23
N SER A 127 33.17 5.50 16.16
CA SER A 127 32.13 5.06 15.22
C SER A 127 31.69 3.60 15.44
N GLY A 128 32.10 2.98 16.55
CA GLY A 128 31.62 1.67 16.99
C GLY A 128 32.36 0.48 16.37
N TRP A 129 33.59 0.67 15.88
CA TRP A 129 34.43 -0.41 15.40
C TRP A 129 35.17 -1.08 16.56
N ALA A 130 35.22 -2.42 16.54
CA ALA A 130 35.93 -3.24 17.50
C ALA A 130 37.25 -3.75 16.90
N GLU A 131 38.31 -3.77 17.69
CA GLU A 131 39.59 -4.37 17.27
C GLU A 131 39.49 -5.89 17.22
N ILE A 132 40.12 -6.50 16.22
CA ILE A 132 40.16 -7.94 16.00
C ILE A 132 41.58 -8.42 15.72
N GLU A 133 41.77 -9.73 15.68
CA GLU A 133 43.02 -10.33 15.21
C GLU A 133 43.32 -9.92 13.76
N GLY A 134 44.62 -9.74 13.45
CA GLY A 134 45.10 -9.37 12.12
C GLY A 134 44.62 -10.33 11.02
N TYR A 135 44.22 -9.78 9.88
CA TYR A 135 43.76 -10.56 8.73
C TYR A 135 44.37 -10.03 7.42
N GLY A 136 44.27 -10.80 6.33
CA GLY A 136 44.70 -10.33 5.01
C GLY A 136 46.20 -10.08 4.89
N TYR A 137 46.56 -9.02 4.16
CA TYR A 137 47.94 -8.72 3.77
C TYR A 137 48.80 -8.23 4.94
N TYR A 138 48.23 -7.46 5.87
CA TYR A 138 48.98 -6.86 6.97
C TYR A 138 48.85 -7.62 8.30
N ARG A 139 48.37 -8.88 8.27
CA ARG A 139 48.04 -9.63 9.48
C ARG A 139 49.18 -9.73 10.52
N ASP A 140 50.42 -9.80 10.04
CA ASP A 140 51.62 -9.99 10.86
C ASP A 140 52.40 -8.68 11.09
N PHE A 141 51.85 -7.54 10.65
CA PHE A 141 52.50 -6.23 10.79
C PHE A 141 52.10 -5.62 12.13
N PRO A 142 53.04 -5.50 13.11
CA PRO A 142 52.71 -5.05 14.47
C PRO A 142 52.25 -3.59 14.52
N GLU A 143 52.53 -2.81 13.48
CA GLU A 143 52.10 -1.43 13.33
C GLU A 143 50.72 -1.29 12.67
N VAL A 144 50.00 -2.38 12.42
CA VAL A 144 48.67 -2.37 11.81
C VAL A 144 47.64 -2.93 12.80
N VAL A 145 46.52 -2.21 12.92
CA VAL A 145 45.36 -2.59 13.71
C VAL A 145 44.24 -3.01 12.75
N SER A 146 43.78 -4.25 12.89
CA SER A 146 42.58 -4.75 12.24
C SER A 146 41.34 -4.44 13.08
N MET A 147 40.28 -3.96 12.45
CA MET A 147 39.02 -3.66 13.12
C MET A 147 37.83 -4.20 12.33
N GLU A 148 36.75 -4.52 13.03
CA GLU A 148 35.48 -4.91 12.42
C GLU A 148 34.30 -4.17 13.04
N LYS A 149 33.22 -4.11 12.26
CA LYS A 149 31.93 -3.63 12.71
C LYS A 149 30.84 -4.50 12.11
N ALA A 150 30.06 -5.15 12.97
CA ALA A 150 28.83 -5.79 12.56
C ALA A 150 27.85 -4.71 12.10
N LEU A 151 27.28 -4.90 10.92
CA LEU A 151 26.26 -4.00 10.40
C LEU A 151 24.92 -4.40 11.01
N GLU A 152 24.25 -3.45 11.68
CA GLU A 152 22.92 -3.71 12.21
C GLU A 152 21.98 -4.11 11.06
N ALA A 153 21.29 -5.24 11.20
CA ALA A 153 20.27 -5.62 10.23
C ALA A 153 19.30 -4.44 10.08
N ARG A 154 19.25 -3.83 8.89
CA ARG A 154 18.43 -2.65 8.61
C ARG A 154 17.05 -2.90 9.19
N ALA A 155 16.68 -2.19 10.26
CA ALA A 155 15.41 -2.39 10.93
C ALA A 155 14.31 -2.31 9.87
N SER A 156 13.70 -3.45 9.54
CA SER A 156 12.67 -3.52 8.51
C SER A 156 11.57 -2.55 8.93
N ALA A 157 11.26 -1.57 8.07
CA ALA A 157 10.23 -0.58 8.39
C ALA A 157 8.97 -1.31 8.89
N PRO A 158 8.35 -0.86 10.00
CA PRO A 158 7.21 -1.56 10.57
C PRO A 158 6.13 -1.75 9.50
N LEU A 159 5.68 -3.00 9.34
CA LEU A 159 4.67 -3.35 8.35
C LEU A 159 3.27 -3.11 8.91
N PHE A 160 2.40 -2.54 8.10
CA PHE A 160 1.03 -2.21 8.46
C PHE A 160 0.03 -2.99 7.61
N THR A 161 -1.16 -3.19 8.18
CA THR A 161 -2.32 -3.77 7.48
C THR A 161 -3.00 -2.72 6.62
N TYR A 162 -3.81 -3.20 5.67
CA TYR A 162 -4.56 -2.37 4.71
C TYR A 162 -5.35 -1.21 5.34
N ASP A 163 -6.06 -1.49 6.43
CA ASP A 163 -6.90 -0.56 7.17
C ASP A 163 -6.13 0.60 7.83
N HIS A 164 -4.81 0.43 8.01
CA HIS A 164 -3.97 1.40 8.73
C HIS A 164 -3.17 2.33 7.79
N ALA A 165 -3.33 2.18 6.47
CA ALA A 165 -2.48 2.85 5.49
C ALA A 165 -2.54 4.40 5.53
N LEU A 166 -3.68 5.00 5.89
CA LEU A 166 -3.81 6.48 5.97
C LEU A 166 -3.13 7.09 7.19
N ARG A 167 -2.60 6.27 8.11
CA ARG A 167 -1.70 6.72 9.18
C ARG A 167 -0.39 7.31 8.64
N ALA A 168 -0.09 7.14 7.35
CA ALA A 168 0.99 7.84 6.67
C ALA A 168 0.88 9.38 6.76
N ALA A 169 -0.33 9.92 6.97
CA ALA A 169 -0.61 11.35 7.03
C ALA A 169 -1.57 11.69 8.20
N PRO A 170 -1.13 11.49 9.46
CA PRO A 170 -2.03 11.44 10.60
C PRO A 170 -2.59 12.81 10.98
N ALA A 171 -3.90 13.00 10.85
CA ALA A 171 -4.64 14.13 11.42
C ALA A 171 -6.13 13.79 11.49
N TRP A 172 -6.79 14.03 12.62
CA TRP A 172 -8.21 13.65 12.80
C TRP A 172 -9.12 14.36 11.77
N TRP A 173 -8.87 15.65 11.54
CA TRP A 173 -9.67 16.48 10.63
C TRP A 173 -9.60 15.98 9.18
N ARG A 174 -8.49 15.36 8.78
CA ARG A 174 -8.36 14.75 7.44
C ARG A 174 -9.33 13.60 7.26
N GLY A 175 -9.48 12.76 8.28
CA GLY A 175 -10.47 11.69 8.27
C GLY A 175 -11.90 12.21 8.18
N ALA A 176 -12.24 13.20 9.00
CA ALA A 176 -13.56 13.83 8.97
C ALA A 176 -13.87 14.51 7.62
N LEU A 177 -12.92 15.32 7.11
CA LEU A 177 -13.04 15.99 5.82
C LEU A 177 -13.21 14.98 4.68
N ALA A 178 -12.46 13.88 4.69
CA ALA A 178 -12.58 12.85 3.65
C ALA A 178 -13.97 12.19 3.62
N ILE A 179 -14.58 11.94 4.78
CA ILE A 179 -15.95 11.40 4.87
C ILE A 179 -16.94 12.44 4.33
N VAL A 180 -16.81 13.71 4.70
CA VAL A 180 -17.67 14.79 4.19
C VAL A 180 -17.55 14.94 2.67
N MET A 181 -16.33 14.95 2.13
CA MET A 181 -16.09 15.05 0.69
C MET A 181 -16.67 13.85 -0.08
N LEU A 182 -16.59 12.64 0.50
CA LEU A 182 -17.18 11.44 -0.10
C LEU A 182 -18.70 11.55 -0.19
N VAL A 183 -19.35 11.95 0.92
CA VAL A 183 -20.81 12.12 0.97
C VAL A 183 -21.28 13.22 0.02
N ALA A 184 -20.62 14.39 0.04
CA ALA A 184 -20.94 15.50 -0.85
C ALA A 184 -20.73 15.15 -2.33
N GLY A 185 -19.63 14.46 -2.65
CA GLY A 185 -19.34 13.99 -4.00
C GLY A 185 -20.38 12.97 -4.48
N TYR A 186 -20.77 12.02 -3.63
CA TYR A 186 -21.81 11.05 -3.96
C TYR A 186 -23.16 11.72 -4.18
N PHE A 187 -23.56 12.65 -3.30
CA PHE A 187 -24.80 13.39 -3.45
C PHE A 187 -24.84 14.13 -4.79
N LEU A 188 -23.76 14.84 -5.15
CA LEU A 188 -23.65 15.51 -6.45
C LEU A 188 -23.77 14.52 -7.62
N ALA A 189 -23.03 13.41 -7.57
CA ALA A 189 -23.10 12.39 -8.62
C ALA A 189 -24.51 11.78 -8.74
N SER A 190 -25.16 11.46 -7.61
CA SER A 190 -26.52 10.93 -7.55
C SER A 190 -27.53 11.88 -8.18
N VAL A 191 -27.45 13.19 -7.86
CA VAL A 191 -28.32 14.20 -8.48
C VAL A 191 -28.10 14.27 -9.98
N VAL A 192 -26.84 14.31 -10.44
CA VAL A 192 -26.50 14.42 -11.86
C VAL A 192 -27.00 13.20 -12.65
N PHE A 193 -26.70 11.98 -12.19
CA PHE A 193 -27.12 10.77 -12.89
C PHE A 193 -28.65 10.59 -12.84
N SER A 194 -29.29 10.85 -11.70
CA SER A 194 -30.74 10.72 -11.58
C SER A 194 -31.47 11.74 -12.45
N ALA A 195 -31.02 12.99 -12.48
CA ALA A 195 -31.61 14.02 -13.34
C ALA A 195 -31.47 13.65 -14.83
N ALA A 196 -30.30 13.16 -15.25
CA ALA A 196 -30.11 12.67 -16.62
C ALA A 196 -31.05 11.50 -16.95
N ALA A 197 -31.25 10.57 -16.02
CA ALA A 197 -32.15 9.43 -16.18
C ALA A 197 -33.60 9.88 -16.37
N VAL A 198 -34.07 10.78 -15.51
CA VAL A 198 -35.43 11.33 -15.57
C VAL A 198 -35.67 12.03 -16.91
N VAL A 199 -34.71 12.79 -17.42
CA VAL A 199 -34.82 13.43 -18.75
C VAL A 199 -34.94 12.38 -19.86
N VAL A 200 -34.14 11.32 -19.82
CA VAL A 200 -34.22 10.24 -20.82
C VAL A 200 -35.56 9.50 -20.72
N ASP A 201 -36.03 9.18 -19.53
CA ASP A 201 -37.30 8.47 -19.35
C ASP A 201 -38.50 9.30 -19.81
N LEU A 202 -38.51 10.60 -19.51
CA LEU A 202 -39.56 11.51 -20.00
C LEU A 202 -39.54 11.65 -21.52
N THR A 203 -38.35 11.73 -22.13
CA THR A 203 -38.22 11.90 -23.60
C THR A 203 -38.49 10.62 -24.39
N THR A 204 -38.27 9.45 -23.79
CA THR A 204 -38.57 8.14 -24.40
C THR A 204 -40.00 7.67 -24.12
N GLY A 205 -40.73 8.36 -23.24
CA GLY A 205 -42.08 7.99 -22.80
C GLY A 205 -42.09 6.80 -21.83
N ALA A 206 -40.94 6.45 -21.24
CA ALA A 206 -40.84 5.39 -20.24
C ALA A 206 -41.45 5.79 -18.88
N SER A 207 -41.47 7.10 -18.61
CA SER A 207 -42.14 7.71 -17.44
C SER A 207 -42.89 8.96 -17.86
N THR A 208 -43.97 9.30 -17.15
CA THR A 208 -44.72 10.54 -17.36
C THR A 208 -44.42 11.58 -16.27
N VAL A 209 -44.85 12.83 -16.49
CA VAL A 209 -44.74 13.90 -15.47
C VAL A 209 -45.61 13.58 -14.25
N ASP A 210 -46.77 12.94 -14.46
CA ASP A 210 -47.67 12.52 -13.39
C ASP A 210 -47.02 11.43 -12.53
N ASP A 211 -46.34 10.45 -13.14
CA ASP A 211 -45.56 9.43 -12.40
C ASP A 211 -44.49 10.05 -11.49
N LEU A 212 -43.92 11.19 -11.89
CA LEU A 212 -42.91 11.90 -11.09
C LEU A 212 -43.55 12.73 -9.95
N ALA A 213 -44.76 13.24 -10.17
CA ALA A 213 -45.52 14.00 -9.18
C ALA A 213 -46.03 13.13 -8.03
N ASP A 214 -46.32 11.85 -8.30
CA ASP A 214 -46.74 10.85 -7.30
C ASP A 214 -45.61 10.40 -6.36
N GLY A 215 -44.36 10.82 -6.61
CA GLY A 215 -43.23 10.69 -5.68
C GLY A 215 -42.60 9.30 -5.60
N ILE A 216 -43.13 8.30 -6.29
CA ILE A 216 -42.54 6.95 -6.39
C ILE A 216 -42.24 6.66 -7.86
N PRO A 217 -41.04 6.98 -8.37
CA PRO A 217 -40.70 6.66 -9.74
C PRO A 217 -40.67 5.14 -9.92
N ARG A 218 -41.39 4.64 -10.92
CA ARG A 218 -41.30 3.23 -11.34
C ARG A 218 -39.84 2.90 -11.66
N LEU A 219 -39.38 1.70 -11.28
CA LEU A 219 -38.02 1.29 -11.60
C LEU A 219 -37.91 1.03 -13.11
N THR A 220 -37.23 1.92 -13.83
CA THR A 220 -36.92 1.75 -15.27
C THR A 220 -35.48 1.25 -15.46
N PRO A 221 -35.13 0.66 -16.62
CA PRO A 221 -33.75 0.27 -16.91
C PRO A 221 -32.77 1.45 -16.85
N VAL A 222 -33.21 2.64 -17.28
CA VAL A 222 -32.38 3.86 -17.29
C VAL A 222 -32.17 4.40 -15.87
N LEU A 223 -33.22 4.41 -15.04
CA LEU A 223 -33.11 4.82 -13.64
C LEU A 223 -32.21 3.85 -12.86
N MET A 224 -32.31 2.54 -13.12
CA MET A 224 -31.42 1.55 -12.52
C MET A 224 -29.96 1.75 -12.97
N LEU A 225 -29.74 2.03 -14.26
CA LEU A 225 -28.41 2.35 -14.78
C LEU A 225 -27.83 3.59 -14.09
N ALA A 226 -28.62 4.64 -13.94
CA ALA A 226 -28.21 5.87 -13.28
C ALA A 226 -27.85 5.65 -11.81
N ASN A 227 -28.64 4.86 -11.08
CA ASN A 227 -28.32 4.46 -9.72
C ASN A 227 -26.98 3.70 -9.64
N ASN A 228 -26.77 2.71 -10.53
CA ASN A 228 -25.51 1.96 -10.56
C ASN A 228 -24.31 2.84 -10.91
N LEU A 229 -24.45 3.79 -11.84
CA LEU A 229 -23.39 4.74 -12.19
C LEU A 229 -23.09 5.73 -11.06
N ALA A 230 -24.13 6.20 -10.35
CA ALA A 230 -23.97 7.06 -9.18
C ALA A 230 -23.18 6.35 -8.07
N LEU A 231 -23.53 5.10 -7.76
CA LEU A 231 -22.79 4.29 -6.79
C LEU A 231 -21.38 3.92 -7.29
N ALA A 232 -21.22 3.58 -8.57
CA ALA A 232 -19.91 3.32 -9.15
C ALA A 232 -18.97 4.55 -9.07
N SER A 233 -19.52 5.77 -9.12
CA SER A 233 -18.77 7.02 -8.98
C SER A 233 -18.09 7.17 -7.60
N LEU A 234 -18.55 6.44 -6.58
CA LEU A 234 -17.88 6.38 -5.28
C LEU A 234 -16.42 5.94 -5.41
N TRP A 235 -16.08 5.12 -6.42
CA TRP A 235 -14.70 4.71 -6.67
C TRP A 235 -13.80 5.91 -7.03
N PRO A 236 -14.02 6.66 -8.13
CA PRO A 236 -13.20 7.83 -8.44
C PRO A 236 -13.26 8.89 -7.34
N ILE A 237 -14.42 9.12 -6.70
CA ILE A 237 -14.55 10.07 -5.59
C ILE A 237 -13.66 9.67 -4.41
N ALA A 238 -13.65 8.39 -4.03
CA ALA A 238 -12.85 7.90 -2.91
C ALA A 238 -11.35 8.04 -3.16
N VAL A 239 -10.88 7.66 -4.35
CA VAL A 239 -9.44 7.72 -4.69
C VAL A 239 -8.94 9.17 -4.83
N LEU A 240 -9.76 10.06 -5.39
CA LEU A 240 -9.44 11.48 -5.51
C LEU A 240 -9.44 12.16 -4.14
N THR A 241 -10.43 11.86 -3.29
CA THR A 241 -10.50 12.37 -1.91
C THR A 241 -9.29 11.92 -1.10
N GLN A 242 -8.90 10.64 -1.18
CA GLN A 242 -7.69 10.17 -0.51
C GLN A 242 -6.45 10.94 -0.97
N TRP A 243 -6.30 11.13 -2.28
CA TRP A 243 -5.14 11.81 -2.85
C TRP A 243 -5.08 13.27 -2.44
N ALA A 244 -6.22 13.98 -2.49
CA ALA A 244 -6.33 15.38 -2.11
C ALA A 244 -6.09 15.61 -0.61
N VAL A 245 -6.68 14.77 0.26
CA VAL A 245 -6.69 15.01 1.71
C VAL A 245 -5.46 14.42 2.42
N PHE A 246 -5.02 13.23 2.01
CA PHE A 246 -3.91 12.51 2.65
C PHE A 246 -2.60 12.57 1.86
N GLY A 247 -2.62 13.00 0.60
CA GLY A 247 -1.44 13.00 -0.27
C GLY A 247 -0.97 11.59 -0.65
N VAL A 248 -1.77 10.56 -0.39
CA VAL A 248 -1.48 9.16 -0.73
C VAL A 248 -1.97 8.87 -2.15
N ARG A 249 -1.08 8.38 -3.02
CA ARG A 249 -1.42 8.13 -4.43
C ARG A 249 -2.59 7.14 -4.59
N PRO A 250 -3.48 7.32 -5.59
CA PRO A 250 -4.67 6.49 -5.82
C PRO A 250 -4.43 4.98 -5.76
N ARG A 251 -3.32 4.51 -6.35
CA ARG A 251 -2.97 3.09 -6.44
C ARG A 251 -2.93 2.34 -5.09
N TRP A 252 -2.65 3.03 -4.00
CA TRP A 252 -2.56 2.46 -2.65
C TRP A 252 -3.92 2.25 -1.98
N MET A 253 -5.02 2.63 -2.62
CA MET A 253 -6.37 2.28 -2.16
C MET A 253 -6.77 0.86 -2.56
N SER A 254 -6.26 0.35 -3.68
CA SER A 254 -6.60 -1.00 -4.16
C SER A 254 -6.06 -2.09 -3.24
N SER A 255 -4.78 -1.99 -2.86
CA SER A 255 -4.12 -2.96 -1.99
C SER A 255 -2.89 -2.38 -1.30
N VAL A 256 -2.37 -3.09 -0.30
CA VAL A 256 -1.08 -2.80 0.35
C VAL A 256 0.12 -2.91 -0.60
N ALA A 257 -0.03 -3.56 -1.77
CA ALA A 257 1.00 -3.61 -2.80
C ALA A 257 0.92 -2.42 -3.78
N GLY A 258 -0.12 -1.59 -3.68
CA GLY A 258 -0.32 -0.46 -4.58
C GLY A 258 -0.71 -0.87 -6.01
N VAL A 259 -1.21 -2.10 -6.20
CA VAL A 259 -1.67 -2.64 -7.49
C VAL A 259 -2.92 -3.50 -7.28
N TRP A 260 -3.76 -3.62 -8.30
CA TRP A 260 -4.87 -4.58 -8.30
C TRP A 260 -4.37 -5.97 -8.67
N ARG A 261 -4.57 -6.95 -7.78
CA ARG A 261 -4.00 -8.30 -7.93
C ARG A 261 -4.94 -9.21 -8.72
N TRP A 262 -5.02 -9.01 -10.04
CA TRP A 262 -5.90 -9.76 -10.95
C TRP A 262 -5.79 -11.28 -10.81
N ARG A 263 -4.55 -11.81 -10.75
CA ARG A 263 -4.32 -13.27 -10.61
C ARG A 263 -4.94 -13.85 -9.34
N TRP A 264 -4.88 -13.10 -8.23
CA TRP A 264 -5.49 -13.48 -6.97
C TRP A 264 -7.01 -13.42 -7.06
N MET A 265 -7.56 -12.32 -7.56
CA MET A 265 -9.00 -12.14 -7.70
C MET A 265 -9.64 -13.20 -8.60
N LEU A 266 -9.03 -13.50 -9.76
CA LEU A 266 -9.54 -14.52 -10.69
C LEU A 266 -9.53 -15.92 -10.08
N ARG A 267 -8.47 -16.29 -9.36
CA ARG A 267 -8.44 -17.56 -8.61
C ARG A 267 -9.55 -17.62 -7.57
N LEU A 268 -9.77 -16.52 -6.86
CA LEU A 268 -10.83 -16.45 -5.86
C LEU A 268 -12.22 -16.56 -6.51
N ALA A 269 -12.43 -15.94 -7.68
CA ALA A 269 -13.68 -16.00 -8.42
C ALA A 269 -14.05 -17.43 -8.85
N LEU A 270 -13.06 -18.26 -9.22
CA LEU A 270 -13.28 -19.67 -9.56
C LEU A 270 -13.87 -20.51 -8.42
N VAL A 271 -13.82 -20.02 -7.17
CA VAL A 271 -14.39 -20.71 -6.00
C VAL A 271 -15.62 -19.99 -5.49
N ILE A 272 -15.57 -18.67 -5.34
CA ILE A 272 -16.66 -17.89 -4.74
C ILE A 272 -17.89 -17.85 -5.65
N VAL A 273 -17.70 -17.64 -6.96
CA VAL A 273 -18.83 -17.51 -7.89
C VAL A 273 -19.62 -18.83 -7.99
N PRO A 274 -19.00 -20.01 -8.19
CA PRO A 274 -19.77 -21.26 -8.24
C PRO A 274 -20.51 -21.58 -6.94
N VAL A 275 -19.92 -21.31 -5.78
CA VAL A 275 -20.60 -21.53 -4.47
C VAL A 275 -21.86 -20.68 -4.37
N TRP A 276 -21.79 -19.41 -4.77
CA TRP A 276 -22.97 -18.54 -4.77
C TRP A 276 -23.99 -18.92 -5.83
N VAL A 277 -23.56 -19.36 -7.02
CA VAL A 277 -24.47 -19.86 -8.06
C VAL A 277 -25.24 -21.08 -7.55
N VAL A 278 -24.59 -22.00 -6.84
CA VAL A 278 -25.26 -23.15 -6.21
C VAL A 278 -26.22 -22.69 -5.12
N TYR A 279 -25.81 -21.77 -4.25
CA TYR A 279 -26.69 -21.22 -3.20
C TYR A 279 -27.96 -20.60 -3.79
N VAL A 280 -27.82 -19.74 -4.80
CA VAL A 280 -28.97 -19.10 -5.47
C VAL A 280 -29.80 -20.14 -6.22
N GLY A 281 -29.17 -21.07 -6.95
CA GLY A 281 -29.88 -22.14 -7.65
C GLY A 281 -30.71 -23.02 -6.70
N VAL A 282 -30.16 -23.40 -5.55
CA VAL A 282 -30.88 -24.13 -4.50
C VAL A 282 -32.01 -23.29 -3.92
N SER A 283 -31.76 -21.99 -3.66
CA SER A 283 -32.80 -21.08 -3.15
C SER A 283 -33.97 -20.97 -4.12
N LEU A 284 -33.71 -20.89 -5.43
CA LEU A 284 -34.74 -20.86 -6.48
C LEU A 284 -35.50 -22.19 -6.60
N LEU A 285 -34.83 -23.33 -6.40
CA LEU A 285 -35.49 -24.65 -6.41
C LEU A 285 -36.40 -24.88 -5.20
N LEU A 286 -36.10 -24.24 -4.07
CA LEU A 286 -36.87 -24.35 -2.82
C LEU A 286 -37.95 -23.27 -2.68
N GLY A 287 -37.84 -22.18 -3.44
CA GLY A 287 -38.82 -21.09 -3.48
C GLY A 287 -39.96 -21.35 -4.46
N PRO A 288 -41.04 -20.55 -4.39
CA PRO A 288 -42.09 -20.58 -5.41
C PRO A 288 -41.50 -20.21 -6.78
N LEU A 289 -41.78 -21.04 -7.78
CA LEU A 289 -41.38 -20.80 -9.17
C LEU A 289 -42.43 -19.92 -9.83
N ASP A 290 -42.25 -18.60 -9.74
CA ASP A 290 -43.07 -17.67 -10.53
C ASP A 290 -42.69 -17.76 -12.02
N PRO A 291 -43.64 -17.50 -12.94
CA PRO A 291 -43.36 -17.49 -14.37
C PRO A 291 -42.26 -16.47 -14.72
N ILE A 292 -41.33 -16.88 -15.58
CA ILE A 292 -40.29 -15.98 -16.08
C ILE A 292 -40.89 -15.06 -17.14
N GLU A 293 -40.83 -13.75 -16.91
CA GLU A 293 -41.30 -12.74 -17.86
C GLU A 293 -40.15 -12.05 -18.58
N LEU A 294 -39.83 -12.52 -19.79
CA LEU A 294 -38.78 -11.93 -20.64
C LEU A 294 -39.34 -10.80 -21.50
N THR A 295 -39.61 -9.65 -20.88
CA THR A 295 -39.93 -8.40 -21.60
C THR A 295 -38.66 -7.68 -22.05
N GLY A 296 -38.76 -6.78 -23.03
CA GLY A 296 -37.63 -5.97 -23.48
C GLY A 296 -37.01 -5.14 -22.34
N SER A 297 -37.83 -4.64 -21.41
CA SER A 297 -37.40 -3.91 -20.22
C SER A 297 -36.62 -4.80 -19.24
N VAL A 298 -37.08 -6.03 -19.01
CA VAL A 298 -36.37 -7.02 -18.17
C VAL A 298 -35.01 -7.35 -18.77
N VAL A 299 -34.92 -7.57 -20.08
CA VAL A 299 -33.63 -7.82 -20.76
C VAL A 299 -32.70 -6.62 -20.60
N ALA A 300 -33.20 -5.39 -20.77
CA ALA A 300 -32.42 -4.17 -20.57
C ALA A 300 -31.92 -4.04 -19.12
N MET A 301 -32.78 -4.33 -18.13
CA MET A 301 -32.38 -4.36 -16.71
C MET A 301 -31.31 -5.41 -16.44
N LEU A 302 -31.45 -6.63 -16.95
CA LEU A 302 -30.46 -7.69 -16.79
C LEU A 302 -29.09 -7.27 -17.37
N LEU A 303 -29.08 -6.62 -18.53
CA LEU A 303 -27.85 -6.06 -19.11
C LEU A 303 -27.24 -5.02 -18.17
N VAL A 304 -28.05 -4.11 -17.62
CA VAL A 304 -27.58 -3.13 -16.64
C VAL A 304 -26.99 -3.82 -15.40
N VAL A 305 -27.67 -4.80 -14.81
CA VAL A 305 -27.17 -5.57 -13.64
C VAL A 305 -25.82 -6.19 -13.96
N VAL A 306 -25.73 -7.00 -15.02
CA VAL A 306 -24.51 -7.75 -15.34
C VAL A 306 -23.34 -6.82 -15.68
N LEU A 307 -23.60 -5.72 -16.40
CA LEU A 307 -22.54 -4.83 -16.89
C LEU A 307 -22.11 -3.79 -15.86
N THR A 308 -22.97 -3.36 -14.95
CA THR A 308 -22.70 -2.19 -14.10
C THR A 308 -22.70 -2.47 -12.60
N THR A 309 -23.42 -3.50 -12.12
CA THR A 309 -23.41 -3.87 -10.70
C THR A 309 -22.02 -4.25 -10.17
N PRO A 310 -21.11 -4.89 -10.94
CA PRO A 310 -19.74 -5.09 -10.47
C PRO A 310 -18.98 -3.78 -10.18
N PHE A 311 -19.22 -2.73 -10.97
CA PHE A 311 -18.62 -1.41 -10.76
C PHE A 311 -19.29 -0.64 -9.63
N GLN A 312 -20.61 -0.78 -9.47
CA GLN A 312 -21.37 -0.29 -8.31
C GLN A 312 -20.81 -0.89 -7.01
N ALA A 313 -20.70 -2.21 -6.93
CA ALA A 313 -20.12 -2.92 -5.78
C ALA A 313 -18.68 -2.46 -5.52
N ALA A 314 -17.86 -2.30 -6.57
CA ALA A 314 -16.52 -1.73 -6.43
C ALA A 314 -16.56 -0.31 -5.82
N GLY A 315 -17.43 0.57 -6.31
CA GLY A 315 -17.63 1.92 -5.77
C GLY A 315 -17.91 1.91 -4.27
N GLU A 316 -18.87 1.10 -3.84
CA GLU A 316 -19.25 0.98 -2.44
C GLU A 316 -18.12 0.44 -1.55
N GLU A 317 -17.36 -0.55 -2.01
CA GLU A 317 -16.19 -1.07 -1.27
C GLU A 317 -15.06 -0.04 -1.17
N PHE A 318 -14.77 0.69 -2.25
CA PHE A 318 -13.78 1.77 -2.25
C PHE A 318 -14.19 2.92 -1.33
N ALA A 319 -15.48 3.26 -1.27
CA ALA A 319 -16.01 4.23 -0.32
C ALA A 319 -15.89 3.73 1.12
N ALA A 320 -16.52 2.60 1.43
CA ALA A 320 -16.65 2.11 2.80
C ALA A 320 -15.30 1.64 3.37
N ARG A 321 -14.64 0.68 2.71
CA ARG A 321 -13.42 0.03 3.21
C ARG A 321 -12.18 0.79 2.76
N GLY A 322 -12.21 1.29 1.52
CA GLY A 322 -11.10 2.04 0.92
C GLY A 322 -10.90 3.44 1.50
N LEU A 323 -11.97 4.16 1.86
CA LEU A 323 -11.86 5.51 2.40
C LEU A 323 -12.37 5.63 3.83
N VAL A 324 -13.64 5.35 4.11
CA VAL A 324 -14.26 5.59 5.44
C VAL A 324 -13.55 4.81 6.55
N GLN A 325 -13.42 3.50 6.41
CA GLN A 325 -12.75 2.64 7.40
C GLN A 325 -11.32 3.10 7.65
N ARG A 326 -10.57 3.40 6.59
CA ARG A 326 -9.15 3.84 6.67
C ARG A 326 -9.02 5.26 7.22
N ALA A 327 -9.99 6.13 6.94
CA ALA A 327 -10.06 7.50 7.45
C ALA A 327 -10.28 7.51 8.97
N VAL A 328 -11.25 6.73 9.46
CA VAL A 328 -11.48 6.53 10.90
C VAL A 328 -10.28 5.83 11.54
N GLY A 329 -9.74 4.78 10.91
CA GLY A 329 -8.57 4.07 11.39
C GLY A 329 -7.34 4.97 11.58
N SER A 330 -7.19 6.02 10.77
CA SER A 330 -6.08 6.99 10.87
C SER A 330 -6.03 7.77 12.18
N TRP A 331 -7.15 7.84 12.92
CA TRP A 331 -7.26 8.53 14.20
C TRP A 331 -6.52 7.80 15.32
N PHE A 332 -6.35 6.49 15.20
CA PHE A 332 -5.79 5.64 16.24
C PHE A 332 -4.37 5.20 15.90
N ARG A 333 -3.48 5.16 16.91
CA ARG A 333 -2.10 4.67 16.73
C ARG A 333 -2.00 3.15 16.72
N HIS A 334 -2.85 2.46 17.48
CA HIS A 334 -2.82 1.01 17.61
C HIS A 334 -3.58 0.34 16.46
N PRO A 335 -2.97 -0.57 15.67
CA PRO A 335 -3.61 -1.18 14.50
C PRO A 335 -4.87 -1.98 14.80
N GLY A 336 -4.98 -2.58 16.00
CA GLY A 336 -6.19 -3.30 16.42
C GLY A 336 -7.37 -2.37 16.72
N VAL A 337 -7.09 -1.24 17.38
CA VAL A 337 -8.14 -0.25 17.72
C VAL A 337 -8.60 0.48 16.47
N ALA A 338 -7.66 0.86 15.60
CA ALA A 338 -7.94 1.44 14.29
C ALA A 338 -8.88 0.55 13.46
N PHE A 339 -8.60 -0.75 13.42
CA PHE A 339 -9.44 -1.71 12.70
C PHE A 339 -10.83 -1.84 13.31
N ALA A 340 -10.93 -2.00 14.63
CA ALA A 340 -12.21 -2.14 15.31
C ALA A 340 -13.08 -0.89 15.10
N ALA A 341 -12.56 0.30 15.41
CA ALA A 341 -13.28 1.56 15.25
C ALA A 341 -13.67 1.82 13.78
N GLY A 342 -12.74 1.61 12.85
CA GLY A 342 -13.01 1.79 11.42
C GLY A 342 -14.07 0.81 10.90
N THR A 343 -14.04 -0.44 11.34
CA THR A 343 -15.03 -1.47 10.94
C THR A 343 -16.41 -1.15 11.51
N LEU A 344 -16.49 -0.73 12.78
CA LEU A 344 -17.75 -0.33 13.40
C LEU A 344 -18.39 0.86 12.66
N VAL A 345 -17.63 1.94 12.43
CA VAL A 345 -18.16 3.14 11.75
C VAL A 345 -18.49 2.85 10.29
N SER A 346 -17.59 2.18 9.55
CA SER A 346 -17.84 1.84 8.16
C SER A 346 -19.01 0.87 8.00
N GLY A 347 -19.13 -0.13 8.88
CA GLY A 347 -20.23 -1.11 8.84
C GLY A 347 -21.57 -0.47 9.17
N ALA A 348 -21.61 0.42 10.17
CA ALA A 348 -22.82 1.16 10.52
C ALA A 348 -23.27 2.08 9.38
N LEU A 349 -22.35 2.86 8.81
CA LEU A 349 -22.67 3.73 7.67
C LEU A 349 -23.12 2.93 6.44
N PHE A 350 -22.50 1.77 6.18
CA PHE A 350 -22.91 0.88 5.10
C PHE A 350 -24.31 0.32 5.32
N ALA A 351 -24.64 -0.13 6.54
CA ALA A 351 -25.98 -0.61 6.87
C ALA A 351 -27.03 0.50 6.75
N SER A 352 -26.73 1.70 7.27
CA SER A 352 -27.62 2.86 7.14
C SER A 352 -27.84 3.28 5.69
N ALA A 353 -26.83 3.18 4.82
CA ALA A 353 -26.94 3.52 3.41
C ALA A 353 -27.91 2.61 2.63
N HIS A 354 -28.22 1.43 3.15
CA HIS A 354 -29.22 0.53 2.57
C HIS A 354 -30.65 0.88 2.97
N ALA A 355 -30.85 1.87 3.85
CA ALA A 355 -32.14 2.41 4.26
C ALA A 355 -33.17 1.34 4.70
N ALA A 356 -32.72 0.27 5.37
CA ALA A 356 -33.60 -0.75 5.90
C ALA A 356 -34.18 -0.35 7.26
N ALA A 357 -35.48 -0.56 7.45
CA ALA A 357 -36.17 -0.41 8.73
C ALA A 357 -36.16 -1.73 9.52
N ASP A 358 -36.12 -2.87 8.83
CA ASP A 358 -36.12 -4.19 9.48
C ASP A 358 -34.81 -4.49 10.24
N PRO A 359 -34.87 -4.87 11.54
CA PRO A 359 -33.68 -5.15 12.33
C PRO A 359 -32.79 -6.30 11.81
N TRP A 360 -33.37 -7.33 11.19
CA TRP A 360 -32.61 -8.45 10.64
C TRP A 360 -31.85 -8.03 9.38
N LEU A 361 -32.47 -7.21 8.53
CA LEU A 361 -31.80 -6.63 7.36
C LEU A 361 -30.69 -5.66 7.77
N VAL A 362 -30.94 -4.79 8.74
CA VAL A 362 -29.90 -3.88 9.28
C VAL A 362 -28.72 -4.67 9.85
N ALA A 363 -28.99 -5.71 10.63
CA ALA A 363 -27.96 -6.60 11.15
C ALA A 363 -27.19 -7.30 10.02
N TYR A 364 -27.89 -7.77 8.99
CA TYR A 364 -27.27 -8.40 7.82
C TYR A 364 -26.31 -7.45 7.11
N TYR A 365 -26.74 -6.23 6.75
CA TYR A 365 -25.87 -5.29 6.06
C TYR A 365 -24.65 -4.88 6.90
N PHE A 366 -24.82 -4.76 8.22
CA PHE A 366 -23.71 -4.52 9.13
C PHE A 366 -22.71 -5.69 9.13
N VAL A 367 -23.19 -6.92 9.28
CA VAL A 367 -22.34 -8.13 9.28
C VAL A 367 -21.66 -8.34 7.93
N PHE A 368 -22.35 -8.06 6.83
CA PHE A 368 -21.79 -8.06 5.49
C PHE A 368 -20.63 -7.07 5.39
N GLY A 369 -20.86 -5.80 5.78
CA GLY A 369 -19.84 -4.75 5.78
C GLY A 369 -18.64 -5.11 6.65
N ALA A 370 -18.87 -5.65 7.85
CA ALA A 370 -17.81 -6.10 8.74
C ALA A 370 -17.01 -7.26 8.13
N SER A 371 -17.68 -8.24 7.52
CA SER A 371 -17.04 -9.39 6.85
C SER A 371 -16.13 -8.92 5.70
N ALA A 372 -16.58 -7.93 4.92
CA ALA A 372 -15.79 -7.31 3.87
C ALA A 372 -14.56 -6.56 4.42
N SER A 373 -14.70 -5.84 5.55
CA SER A 373 -13.56 -5.24 6.27
C SER A 373 -12.54 -6.28 6.74
N PHE A 374 -12.99 -7.42 7.26
CA PHE A 374 -12.11 -8.54 7.61
C PHE A 374 -11.42 -9.12 6.37
N ALA A 375 -12.14 -9.38 5.29
CA ALA A 375 -11.55 -9.85 4.03
C ALA A 375 -10.50 -8.88 3.50
N ALA A 376 -10.75 -7.57 3.54
CA ALA A 376 -9.80 -6.55 3.12
C ALA A 376 -8.50 -6.57 3.95
N ARG A 377 -8.63 -6.66 5.28
CA ARG A 377 -7.49 -6.75 6.19
C ARG A 377 -6.70 -8.06 6.02
N LEU A 378 -7.40 -9.19 5.89
CA LEU A 378 -6.79 -10.51 5.79
C LEU A 378 -6.13 -10.78 4.44
N THR A 379 -6.56 -10.09 3.38
CA THR A 379 -5.97 -10.19 2.04
C THR A 379 -5.07 -9.01 1.68
N GLY A 380 -5.08 -7.93 2.47
CA GLY A 380 -4.31 -6.72 2.20
C GLY A 380 -4.85 -5.88 1.04
N GLY A 381 -6.13 -5.98 0.68
CA GLY A 381 -6.70 -5.18 -0.42
C GLY A 381 -8.18 -5.43 -0.67
N LEU A 382 -8.76 -4.67 -1.60
CA LEU A 382 -10.19 -4.65 -1.88
C LEU A 382 -10.64 -5.73 -2.87
N GLU A 383 -9.73 -6.51 -3.46
CA GLU A 383 -10.09 -7.47 -4.51
C GLU A 383 -11.09 -8.52 -4.02
N ALA A 384 -10.89 -9.04 -2.81
CA ALA A 384 -11.79 -10.03 -2.22
C ALA A 384 -13.17 -9.47 -1.86
N PRO A 385 -13.29 -8.37 -1.09
CA PRO A 385 -14.61 -7.83 -0.77
C PRO A 385 -15.37 -7.33 -2.00
N VAL A 386 -14.70 -6.73 -2.99
CA VAL A 386 -15.34 -6.33 -4.26
C VAL A 386 -15.90 -7.53 -5.00
N LEU A 387 -15.14 -8.61 -5.11
CA LEU A 387 -15.61 -9.83 -5.77
C LEU A 387 -16.81 -10.44 -5.04
N VAL A 388 -16.75 -10.59 -3.71
CA VAL A 388 -17.85 -11.16 -2.92
C VAL A 388 -19.10 -10.29 -3.06
N HIS A 389 -18.95 -8.97 -2.99
CA HIS A 389 -20.06 -8.04 -3.11
C HIS A 389 -20.68 -8.02 -4.51
N ALA A 390 -19.86 -7.94 -5.56
CA ALA A 390 -20.35 -8.02 -6.93
C ALA A 390 -21.08 -9.35 -7.18
N THR A 391 -20.53 -10.47 -6.68
CA THR A 391 -21.14 -11.79 -6.81
C THR A 391 -22.49 -11.85 -6.10
N ASN A 392 -22.56 -11.37 -4.85
CA ASN A 392 -23.79 -11.28 -4.07
C ASN A 392 -24.87 -10.47 -4.82
N ASN A 393 -24.55 -9.25 -5.25
CA ASN A 393 -25.55 -8.36 -5.84
C ASN A 393 -26.01 -8.84 -7.22
N VAL A 394 -25.10 -9.27 -8.10
CA VAL A 394 -25.47 -9.77 -9.43
C VAL A 394 -26.35 -11.02 -9.31
N LEU A 395 -25.97 -11.98 -8.46
CA LEU A 395 -26.70 -13.24 -8.36
C LEU A 395 -28.02 -13.12 -7.60
N LEU A 396 -28.19 -12.10 -6.74
CA LEU A 396 -29.49 -11.80 -6.14
C LEU A 396 -30.39 -10.99 -7.08
N LEU A 397 -29.85 -10.06 -7.87
CA LEU A 397 -30.65 -9.19 -8.76
C LEU A 397 -31.13 -9.90 -10.04
N VAL A 398 -30.37 -10.86 -10.57
CA VAL A 398 -30.72 -11.56 -11.83
C VAL A 398 -32.02 -12.37 -11.72
N PRO A 399 -32.19 -13.26 -10.72
CA PRO A 399 -33.44 -14.03 -10.60
C PRO A 399 -34.66 -13.13 -10.35
N VAL A 400 -34.47 -12.09 -9.57
CA VAL A 400 -35.50 -11.07 -9.28
C VAL A 400 -35.99 -10.40 -10.55
N ALA A 401 -35.06 -9.91 -11.37
CA ALA A 401 -35.40 -9.25 -12.62
C ALA A 401 -36.15 -10.21 -13.56
N LEU A 402 -35.79 -11.50 -13.56
CA LEU A 402 -36.45 -12.53 -14.38
C LEU A 402 -37.87 -12.87 -13.92
N MET A 403 -38.17 -12.77 -12.62
CA MET A 403 -39.47 -13.09 -12.03
C MET A 403 -40.43 -11.90 -11.98
N GLY A 404 -40.02 -10.71 -12.47
CA GLY A 404 -40.84 -9.50 -12.39
C GLY A 404 -41.11 -8.99 -10.97
N GLN A 405 -40.46 -9.57 -9.96
CA GLN A 405 -40.63 -9.25 -8.53
C GLN A 405 -39.78 -8.04 -8.10
N THR A 406 -39.67 -7.02 -8.96
CA THR A 406 -38.81 -5.85 -8.65
C THR A 406 -39.26 -5.12 -7.38
N ASP A 407 -40.57 -5.11 -7.10
CA ASP A 407 -41.14 -4.37 -5.98
C ASP A 407 -40.87 -5.05 -4.63
N GLN A 408 -40.90 -6.39 -4.58
CA GLN A 408 -40.66 -7.17 -3.36
C GLN A 408 -39.18 -7.17 -2.94
N VAL A 409 -38.27 -6.93 -3.87
CA VAL A 409 -36.82 -7.07 -3.63
C VAL A 409 -36.19 -5.82 -3.02
N PHE A 410 -36.88 -4.68 -3.17
CA PHE A 410 -36.55 -3.45 -2.45
C PHE A 410 -37.40 -3.27 -1.19
N GLU A 411 -38.23 -4.26 -0.84
CA GLU A 411 -38.98 -4.25 0.41
C GLU A 411 -38.01 -4.36 1.59
N ARG A 412 -37.90 -3.26 2.33
CA ARG A 412 -37.00 -3.14 3.49
C ARG A 412 -37.74 -2.62 4.72
N GLY A 413 -39.08 -2.66 4.67
CA GLY A 413 -39.98 -2.29 5.77
C GLY A 413 -39.96 -3.32 6.90
N GLU A 414 -40.62 -3.01 8.01
CA GLU A 414 -40.74 -3.94 9.14
C GLU A 414 -41.36 -5.28 8.69
N GLY A 415 -40.70 -6.39 9.04
CA GLY A 415 -41.17 -7.74 8.69
C GLY A 415 -40.62 -8.28 7.37
N ALA A 416 -39.84 -7.49 6.62
CA ALA A 416 -39.15 -7.95 5.41
C ALA A 416 -38.02 -8.96 5.74
N GLY A 417 -37.45 -8.88 6.94
CA GLY A 417 -36.41 -9.79 7.41
C GLY A 417 -36.93 -10.81 8.43
N SER A 418 -36.14 -11.86 8.65
CA SER A 418 -36.45 -12.89 9.65
C SER A 418 -35.18 -13.55 10.18
N VAL A 419 -35.35 -14.49 11.13
CA VAL A 419 -34.25 -15.32 11.67
C VAL A 419 -33.45 -16.04 10.58
N PHE A 420 -34.03 -16.29 9.40
CA PHE A 420 -33.33 -16.88 8.26
C PHE A 420 -32.16 -16.02 7.77
N MET A 421 -32.11 -14.72 8.08
CA MET A 421 -30.98 -13.84 7.79
C MET A 421 -29.69 -14.25 8.52
N LEU A 422 -29.77 -15.09 9.56
CA LEU A 422 -28.58 -15.65 10.22
C LEU A 422 -27.73 -16.51 9.26
N LEU A 423 -28.35 -17.18 8.28
CA LEU A 423 -27.64 -18.01 7.31
C LEU A 423 -26.73 -17.20 6.38
N PRO A 424 -27.22 -16.16 5.65
CA PRO A 424 -26.34 -15.33 4.82
C PRO A 424 -25.32 -14.54 5.65
N MET A 425 -25.65 -14.15 6.89
CA MET A 425 -24.67 -13.56 7.82
C MET A 425 -23.52 -14.53 8.14
N ALA A 426 -23.84 -15.79 8.48
CA ALA A 426 -22.86 -16.83 8.75
C ALA A 426 -22.02 -17.16 7.50
N LEU A 427 -22.65 -17.16 6.31
CA LEU A 427 -21.96 -17.36 5.04
C LEU A 427 -20.95 -16.25 4.75
N CYS A 428 -21.32 -14.98 4.98
CA CYS A 428 -20.42 -13.83 4.80
C CYS A 428 -19.18 -13.92 5.71
N LEU A 429 -19.38 -14.23 6.99
CA LEU A 429 -18.30 -14.40 7.95
C LEU A 429 -17.39 -15.58 7.57
N SER A 430 -18.00 -16.72 7.21
CA SER A 430 -17.28 -17.93 6.80
C SER A 430 -16.46 -17.69 5.53
N ALA A 431 -17.02 -16.96 4.56
CA ALA A 431 -16.31 -16.58 3.34
C ALA A 431 -15.11 -15.69 3.66
N ALA A 432 -15.24 -14.67 4.51
CA ALA A 432 -14.13 -13.81 4.91
C ALA A 432 -12.99 -14.59 5.59
N LEU A 433 -13.34 -15.54 6.48
CA LEU A 433 -12.36 -16.40 7.16
C LEU A 433 -11.67 -17.37 6.17
N PHE A 434 -12.44 -18.02 5.29
CA PHE A 434 -11.90 -18.90 4.26
C PHE A 434 -10.96 -18.15 3.31
N ILE A 435 -11.37 -16.98 2.83
CA ILE A 435 -10.56 -16.11 1.97
C ILE A 435 -9.25 -15.74 2.66
N GLY A 436 -9.30 -15.35 3.93
CA GLY A 436 -8.11 -15.01 4.71
C GLY A 436 -7.17 -16.20 4.96
N TRP A 437 -7.72 -17.39 5.19
CA TRP A 437 -6.93 -18.63 5.24
C TRP A 437 -6.27 -18.93 3.90
N TRP A 438 -7.01 -18.82 2.80
CA TRP A 438 -6.48 -19.13 1.47
C TRP A 438 -5.43 -18.13 1.02
N ALA A 439 -5.62 -16.84 1.28
CA ALA A 439 -4.66 -15.78 0.98
C ALA A 439 -3.30 -16.04 1.67
N ARG A 440 -3.33 -16.53 2.93
CA ARG A 440 -2.10 -16.94 3.64
C ARG A 440 -1.41 -18.10 2.94
N ARG A 441 -2.14 -19.15 2.54
CA ARG A 441 -1.56 -20.29 1.81
C ARG A 441 -1.05 -19.91 0.42
N ALA A 442 -1.70 -18.96 -0.24
CA ALA A 442 -1.32 -18.48 -1.57
C ALA A 442 -0.18 -17.45 -1.55
N GLY A 443 0.38 -17.11 -0.37
CA GLY A 443 1.49 -16.16 -0.25
C GLY A 443 1.12 -14.72 -0.63
N VAL A 444 -0.15 -14.34 -0.48
CA VAL A 444 -0.62 -12.99 -0.83
C VAL A 444 0.00 -11.98 0.14
N THR A 445 0.54 -10.87 -0.37
CA THR A 445 1.07 -9.78 0.47
C THR A 445 -0.08 -9.11 1.22
N THR A 446 -0.12 -9.25 2.54
CA THR A 446 -1.19 -8.71 3.41
C THR A 446 -0.78 -7.49 4.21
N ARG A 447 0.54 -7.26 4.34
CA ARG A 447 1.13 -6.13 5.06
C ARG A 447 2.24 -5.51 4.22
N ALA A 448 2.39 -4.19 4.33
CA ALA A 448 3.44 -3.44 3.65
C ALA A 448 3.87 -2.23 4.51
N PRO A 449 5.02 -1.60 4.23
CA PRO A 449 5.34 -0.30 4.80
C PRO A 449 4.24 0.73 4.49
N LEU A 450 4.14 1.78 5.31
CA LEU A 450 3.18 2.84 5.04
C LEU A 450 3.39 3.45 3.65
N PRO A 451 2.30 3.77 2.93
CA PRO A 451 2.42 4.35 1.60
C PRO A 451 3.08 5.74 1.68
N PRO A 452 3.90 6.11 0.68
CA PRO A 452 4.50 7.43 0.63
C PRO A 452 3.41 8.50 0.45
N THR A 453 3.58 9.62 1.16
CA THR A 453 2.72 10.81 1.08
C THR A 453 3.41 11.93 0.31
N ARG A 454 2.62 12.76 -0.40
CA ARG A 454 3.13 13.96 -1.07
C ARG A 454 3.87 14.84 -0.05
N GLY A 455 5.16 15.11 -0.30
CA GLY A 455 6.02 15.90 0.59
C GLY A 455 6.98 15.08 1.48
N ARG A 456 6.81 13.76 1.59
CA ARG A 456 7.76 12.87 2.26
C ARG A 456 8.59 12.14 1.20
N ARG A 457 9.84 12.57 0.98
CA ARG A 457 10.76 11.86 0.08
C ARG A 457 10.91 10.42 0.60
N LEU A 458 10.73 9.45 -0.29
CA LEU A 458 11.33 8.13 -0.05
C LEU A 458 12.84 8.37 0.12
N PRO A 459 13.55 7.66 1.01
CA PRO A 459 14.99 7.51 0.85
C PRO A 459 15.16 7.03 -0.58
N THR A 460 15.78 7.86 -1.42
CA THR A 460 16.11 7.47 -2.78
C THR A 460 16.89 6.18 -2.67
N ALA A 461 16.34 5.09 -3.23
CA ALA A 461 17.20 3.99 -3.65
C ALA A 461 18.20 4.65 -4.60
N VAL A 462 19.46 4.64 -4.21
CA VAL A 462 20.55 5.09 -5.08
C VAL A 462 20.48 4.20 -6.32
N PRO A 463 20.47 4.79 -7.53
CA PRO A 463 20.31 4.04 -8.77
C PRO A 463 21.37 2.97 -9.01
#